data_AF-A0A975F9D1-F1
#
_entry.id   AF-A0A975F9D1-F1
#
_cell.length_a   1.000
_cell.length_b   1.000
_cell.length_c   1.000
_cell.angle_alpha   90.00
_cell.angle_beta   90.00
_cell.angle_gamma   90.00
#
_symmetry.space_group_name_H-M   'P 1'
#
loop_
_entity.id
_entity.type
_entity.pdbx_description
1 polymer ?
#
loop_
_entity_poly.entity_id
_entity_poly.type
_entity_poly.pdbx_seq_one_letter_code
_entity_poly.pdbx_strand_id
1 'polypeptide(L)'
;MPESVWIMCCGKLGRCIAQYYNRENVPEVIGWVRTNAALEAGLANGVRLRQGKLDSSCTQPFYTRENVWVFWFAPPPARGVSDIRLRRFLLSAGTAIDRLLLLSHHRDEPAHTPREQRYADAEQAAKAWAQQSGRELVIVRQPPHGDADTPEQLAALCQQAMHQATDGGVLITTATNPANV
;
A
#
# COMPACT_ATOMS: atom_id res chain seq x y z
N MET A 1 -14.93 -4.33 8.73
CA MET A 1 -13.84 -3.44 9.18
C MET A 1 -12.68 -4.29 9.68
N PRO A 2 -11.42 -3.87 9.48
CA PRO A 2 -10.25 -4.57 10.00
C PRO A 2 -10.06 -4.36 11.49
N GLU A 3 -9.39 -5.30 12.16
CA GLU A 3 -8.88 -5.11 13.53
C GLU A 3 -7.59 -4.30 13.53
N SER A 4 -6.85 -4.32 12.41
CA SER A 4 -5.58 -3.59 12.30
C SER A 4 -5.32 -3.11 10.88
N VAL A 5 -4.86 -1.87 10.75
CA VAL A 5 -4.50 -1.22 9.49
C VAL A 5 -3.03 -0.80 9.54
N TRP A 6 -2.23 -1.35 8.64
CA TRP A 6 -0.81 -1.04 8.51
C TRP A 6 -0.53 -0.27 7.22
N ILE A 7 0.16 0.86 7.32
CA ILE A 7 0.34 1.79 6.19
C ILE A 7 1.83 1.93 5.90
N MET A 8 2.31 1.27 4.87
CA MET A 8 3.71 1.27 4.47
C MET A 8 4.03 2.51 3.65
N CYS A 9 5.04 3.27 4.07
CA CYS A 9 5.37 4.60 3.53
C CYS A 9 4.27 5.64 3.82
N CYS A 10 4.00 5.86 5.12
CA CYS A 10 2.97 6.76 5.62
C CYS A 10 3.35 8.26 5.50
N GLY A 11 3.44 8.74 4.25
CA GLY A 11 3.61 10.16 3.91
C GLY A 11 2.29 10.95 4.05
N LYS A 12 2.09 11.98 3.20
CA LYS A 12 0.84 12.76 3.20
C LYS A 12 -0.39 11.87 2.98
N LEU A 13 -0.39 11.10 1.89
CA LEU A 13 -1.44 10.11 1.57
C LEU A 13 -1.72 9.15 2.74
N GLY A 14 -0.66 8.54 3.28
CA GLY A 14 -0.81 7.58 4.37
C GLY A 14 -1.41 8.19 5.63
N ARG A 15 -1.13 9.47 5.93
CA ARG A 15 -1.74 10.16 7.06
C ARG A 15 -3.24 10.38 6.85
N CYS A 16 -3.68 10.72 5.63
CA CYS A 16 -5.10 10.82 5.31
C CYS A 16 -5.82 9.48 5.55
N ILE A 17 -5.22 8.36 5.11
CA ILE A 17 -5.73 7.00 5.37
C ILE A 17 -5.76 6.70 6.88
N ALA A 18 -4.69 7.01 7.60
CA ALA A 18 -4.61 6.74 9.04
C ALA A 18 -5.68 7.52 9.82
N GLN A 19 -5.86 8.79 9.49
CA GLN A 19 -6.88 9.65 10.10
C GLN A 19 -8.29 9.16 9.79
N TYR A 20 -8.53 8.62 8.60
CA TYR A 20 -9.80 7.97 8.28
C TYR A 20 -10.06 6.77 9.20
N TYR A 21 -9.15 5.80 9.25
CA TYR A 21 -9.38 4.59 10.06
C TYR A 21 -9.39 4.84 11.58
N ASN A 22 -8.68 5.88 12.04
CA ASN A 22 -8.81 6.35 13.42
C ASN A 22 -10.23 6.87 13.72
N ARG A 23 -10.85 7.63 12.80
CA ARG A 23 -12.24 8.12 12.95
C ARG A 23 -13.26 6.99 12.92
N GLU A 24 -12.98 5.94 12.16
CA GLU A 24 -13.78 4.71 12.13
C GLU A 24 -13.52 3.79 13.35
N ASN A 25 -12.73 4.24 14.33
CA ASN A 25 -12.40 3.50 15.56
C ASN A 25 -11.76 2.12 15.31
N VAL A 26 -10.96 1.97 14.24
CA VAL A 26 -10.15 0.76 14.06
C VAL A 26 -9.19 0.61 15.25
N PRO A 27 -9.15 -0.56 15.92
CA PRO A 27 -8.38 -0.73 17.16
C PRO A 27 -6.89 -0.41 17.03
N GLU A 28 -6.29 -0.69 15.88
CA GLU A 28 -4.92 -0.31 15.59
C GLU A 28 -4.72 0.20 14.18
N VAL A 29 -4.18 1.40 14.10
CA VAL A 29 -3.75 2.02 12.86
C VAL A 29 -2.29 2.41 13.03
N ILE A 30 -1.38 1.77 12.30
CA ILE A 30 0.07 2.02 12.38
C ILE A 30 0.61 2.39 11.01
N GLY A 31 1.14 3.60 10.88
CA GLY A 31 1.91 4.01 9.70
C GLY A 31 3.41 3.79 9.87
N TRP A 32 4.09 3.47 8.78
CA TRP A 32 5.53 3.24 8.74
C TRP A 32 6.24 4.32 7.93
N VAL A 33 7.23 4.95 8.55
CA VAL A 33 8.03 6.01 7.93
C VAL A 33 9.53 5.76 8.10
N ARG A 34 10.34 6.34 7.20
CA ARG A 34 11.79 6.15 7.23
C ARG A 34 12.50 7.07 8.23
N THR A 35 12.02 8.30 8.38
CA THR A 35 12.76 9.39 9.04
C THR A 35 12.06 9.86 10.31
N ASN A 36 12.84 10.33 11.28
CA ASN A 36 12.33 10.92 12.52
C ASN A 36 11.46 12.16 12.22
N ALA A 37 11.85 12.99 11.24
CA ALA A 37 11.05 14.14 10.84
C ALA A 37 9.61 13.75 10.42
N ALA A 38 9.45 12.63 9.73
CA ALA A 38 8.13 12.12 9.34
C ALA A 38 7.37 11.51 10.54
N LEU A 39 8.10 10.89 11.48
CA LEU A 39 7.55 10.37 12.74
C LEU A 39 6.93 11.50 13.56
N GLU A 40 7.69 12.57 13.80
CA GLU A 40 7.24 13.77 14.51
C GLU A 40 6.04 14.43 13.82
N ALA A 41 6.10 14.59 12.50
CA ALA A 41 5.00 15.16 11.73
C ALA A 41 3.70 14.32 11.86
N GLY A 42 3.79 12.99 11.94
CA GLY A 42 2.60 12.16 12.16
C GLY A 42 2.06 12.23 13.58
N LEU A 43 2.94 12.22 14.59
CA LEU A 43 2.56 12.35 16.00
C LEU A 43 1.84 13.67 16.26
N ALA A 44 2.33 14.77 15.70
CA ALA A 44 1.68 16.09 15.78
C ALA A 44 0.27 16.11 15.14
N ASN A 45 -0.05 15.14 14.27
CA ASN A 45 -1.34 14.99 13.61
C ASN A 45 -2.18 13.83 14.19
N GLY A 46 -1.84 13.32 15.38
CA GLY A 46 -2.57 12.25 16.05
C GLY A 46 -2.45 10.89 15.37
N VAL A 47 -1.46 10.70 14.49
CA VAL A 47 -1.25 9.44 13.78
C VAL A 47 -0.16 8.64 14.49
N ARG A 48 -0.49 7.41 14.90
CA ARG A 48 0.49 6.47 15.43
C ARG A 48 1.40 5.99 14.30
N LEU A 49 2.69 6.27 14.44
CA LEU A 49 3.71 5.95 13.47
C LEU A 49 4.85 5.13 14.09
N ARG A 50 5.50 4.30 13.27
CA ARG A 50 6.73 3.58 13.59
C ARG A 50 7.81 3.91 12.58
N GLN A 51 9.04 4.01 13.05
CA GLN A 51 10.20 4.13 12.17
C GLN A 51 10.59 2.75 11.64
N GLY A 52 10.76 2.65 10.33
CA GLY A 52 11.24 1.43 9.67
C GLY A 52 11.86 1.72 8.32
N LYS A 53 12.87 0.93 7.96
CA LYS A 53 13.55 1.03 6.67
C LYS A 53 13.31 -0.24 5.86
N LEU A 54 12.55 -0.10 4.77
CA LEU A 54 12.18 -1.22 3.89
C LEU A 54 13.36 -1.82 3.11
N ASP A 55 14.43 -1.05 2.93
CA ASP A 55 15.67 -1.53 2.28
C ASP A 55 16.54 -2.38 3.22
N SER A 56 16.29 -2.30 4.53
CA SER A 56 16.95 -3.11 5.55
C SER A 56 16.06 -4.31 5.90
N SER A 57 16.62 -5.33 6.55
CA SER A 57 15.84 -6.46 7.05
C SER A 57 14.81 -5.97 8.07
N CYS A 58 13.59 -5.69 7.61
CA CYS A 58 12.46 -5.36 8.47
C CYS A 58 11.83 -6.68 8.91
N THR A 59 12.24 -7.18 10.07
CA THR A 59 11.62 -8.34 10.71
C THR A 59 10.58 -7.82 11.70
N GLN A 60 9.32 -7.76 11.28
CA GLN A 60 8.20 -7.47 12.18
C GLN A 60 7.36 -8.74 12.31
N PRO A 61 7.09 -9.23 13.53
CA PRO A 61 6.17 -10.34 13.70
C PRO A 61 4.74 -9.87 13.40
N PHE A 62 4.07 -10.54 12.46
CA PHE A 62 2.65 -10.32 12.14
C PHE A 62 1.72 -11.21 13.00
N TYR A 63 2.27 -11.93 13.98
CA TYR A 63 1.70 -13.19 14.49
C TYR A 63 0.58 -13.08 15.52
N THR A 64 -0.01 -11.91 15.78
CA THR A 64 -0.90 -11.75 16.94
C THR A 64 -2.29 -11.18 16.65
N ARG A 65 -2.67 -10.96 15.39
CA ARG A 65 -3.95 -10.31 15.07
C ARG A 65 -4.68 -10.93 13.91
N GLU A 66 -6.00 -10.94 14.04
CA GLU A 66 -6.94 -11.35 13.00
C GLU A 66 -7.29 -10.13 12.14
N ASN A 67 -7.71 -10.35 10.89
CA ASN A 67 -8.24 -9.31 10.00
C ASN A 67 -7.33 -8.07 9.84
N VAL A 68 -6.10 -8.31 9.38
CA VAL A 68 -5.06 -7.29 9.18
C VAL A 68 -5.09 -6.78 7.74
N TRP A 69 -5.28 -5.47 7.58
CA TRP A 69 -5.30 -4.79 6.30
C TRP A 69 -4.03 -3.97 6.08
N VAL A 70 -3.43 -4.09 4.91
CA VAL A 70 -2.18 -3.39 4.57
C VAL A 70 -2.39 -2.43 3.40
N PHE A 71 -1.97 -1.18 3.57
CA PHE A 71 -1.81 -0.21 2.50
C PHE A 71 -0.33 -0.09 2.13
N TRP A 72 0.03 -0.50 0.92
CA TRP A 72 1.39 -0.46 0.41
C TRP A 72 1.59 0.74 -0.53
N PHE A 73 2.11 1.84 0.02
CA PHE A 73 2.44 3.06 -0.71
C PHE A 73 3.94 3.24 -0.94
N ALA A 74 4.74 2.25 -0.55
CA ALA A 74 6.18 2.29 -0.74
C ALA A 74 6.49 2.09 -2.23
N PRO A 75 7.23 3.03 -2.87
CA PRO A 75 7.63 2.83 -4.25
C PRO A 75 8.64 1.67 -4.33
N PRO A 76 8.73 0.98 -5.48
CA PRO A 76 9.82 0.06 -5.73
C PRO A 76 11.19 0.73 -5.52
N PRO A 77 12.25 -0.03 -5.22
CA PRO A 77 13.60 0.49 -5.12
C PRO A 77 14.02 1.32 -6.35
N ALA A 78 14.92 2.29 -6.17
CA ALA A 78 15.34 3.17 -7.26
C ALA A 78 16.17 2.46 -8.35
N ARG A 79 16.77 1.32 -8.02
CA ARG A 79 17.68 0.55 -8.89
C ARG A 79 17.25 -0.92 -8.96
N GLY A 80 17.73 -1.62 -9.98
CA GLY A 80 17.37 -3.01 -10.26
C GLY A 80 16.08 -3.13 -11.08
N VAL A 81 15.61 -4.37 -11.23
CA VAL A 81 14.46 -4.74 -12.07
C VAL A 81 13.29 -5.32 -11.28
N SER A 82 13.47 -5.56 -9.97
CA SER A 82 12.44 -6.15 -9.09
C SER A 82 12.18 -5.30 -7.86
N ASP A 83 10.95 -5.39 -7.32
CA ASP A 83 10.58 -4.81 -6.04
C ASP A 83 10.94 -5.76 -4.88
N ILE A 84 12.21 -5.72 -4.48
CA ILE A 84 12.70 -6.51 -3.35
C ILE A 84 12.07 -6.10 -2.00
N ARG A 85 11.51 -4.89 -1.88
CA ARG A 85 10.88 -4.43 -0.63
C ARG A 85 9.55 -5.15 -0.43
N LEU A 86 8.70 -5.12 -1.45
CA LEU A 86 7.40 -5.77 -1.43
C LEU A 86 7.56 -7.29 -1.31
N ARG A 87 8.46 -7.91 -2.08
CA ARG A 87 8.71 -9.35 -2.02
C ARG A 87 9.12 -9.81 -0.63
N ARG A 88 10.04 -9.10 0.03
CA ARG A 88 10.46 -9.44 1.41
C ARG A 88 9.33 -9.26 2.40
N PHE A 89 8.55 -8.18 2.27
CA PHE A 89 7.40 -7.93 3.12
C PHE A 89 6.36 -9.05 2.99
N LEU A 90 5.96 -9.41 1.76
CA LEU A 90 5.00 -10.47 1.48
C LEU A 90 5.47 -11.83 1.99
N LEU A 91 6.76 -12.15 1.82
CA LEU A 91 7.35 -13.37 2.36
C LEU A 91 7.29 -13.42 3.89
N SER A 92 7.58 -12.30 4.55
CA SER A 92 7.55 -12.21 6.02
C SER A 92 6.13 -12.17 6.59
N ALA A 93 5.21 -11.53 5.88
CA ALA A 93 3.80 -11.41 6.26
C ALA A 93 3.06 -12.72 6.07
N GLY A 94 3.34 -13.44 4.97
CA GLY A 94 2.68 -14.70 4.65
C GLY A 94 1.17 -14.56 4.66
N THR A 95 0.50 -15.42 5.41
CA THR A 95 -0.96 -15.42 5.59
C THR A 95 -1.44 -14.54 6.75
N ALA A 96 -0.55 -13.83 7.44
CA ALA A 96 -0.93 -12.99 8.58
C ALA A 96 -1.57 -11.65 8.18
N ILE A 97 -1.58 -11.33 6.88
CA ILE A 97 -2.33 -10.21 6.33
C ILE A 97 -3.53 -10.77 5.56
N ASP A 98 -4.71 -10.20 5.78
CA ASP A 98 -5.95 -10.67 5.16
C ASP A 98 -6.23 -9.98 3.84
N ARG A 99 -5.86 -8.69 3.76
CA ARG A 99 -6.05 -7.87 2.55
C ARG A 99 -4.91 -6.89 2.34
N LEU A 100 -4.42 -6.80 1.11
CA LEU A 100 -3.37 -5.87 0.69
C LEU A 100 -3.89 -4.92 -0.38
N LEU A 101 -3.70 -3.61 -0.18
CA LEU A 101 -3.81 -2.62 -1.24
C LEU A 101 -2.41 -2.21 -1.73
N LEU A 102 -2.16 -2.36 -3.04
CA LEU A 102 -0.95 -1.92 -3.71
C LEU A 102 -1.22 -0.66 -4.54
N LEU A 103 -0.48 0.42 -4.26
CA LEU A 103 -0.44 1.60 -5.13
C LEU A 103 0.62 1.39 -6.23
N SER A 104 0.17 1.35 -7.49
CA SER A 104 0.98 0.98 -8.64
C SER A 104 1.02 2.10 -9.69
N HIS A 105 2.11 2.18 -10.45
CA HIS A 105 2.21 2.99 -11.67
C HIS A 105 2.40 2.12 -12.93
N HIS A 106 2.12 0.81 -12.83
CA HIS A 106 2.16 -0.09 -13.97
C HIS A 106 1.02 0.22 -14.96
N ARG A 107 1.29 -0.01 -16.24
CA ARG A 107 0.34 0.09 -17.35
C ARG A 107 0.13 -1.30 -17.94
N ASP A 108 -0.97 -1.54 -18.63
CA ASP A 108 -1.18 -2.81 -19.35
C ASP A 108 -0.33 -2.95 -20.63
N GLU A 109 0.58 -2.00 -20.87
CA GLU A 109 1.56 -2.02 -21.94
C GLU A 109 2.89 -2.65 -21.46
N PRO A 110 3.69 -3.24 -22.36
CA PRO A 110 5.02 -3.71 -22.03
C PRO A 110 5.88 -2.63 -21.35
N ALA A 111 6.66 -3.02 -20.34
CA ALA A 111 7.62 -2.13 -19.72
C ALA A 111 8.76 -1.80 -20.70
N HIS A 112 9.05 -0.51 -20.87
CA HIS A 112 10.13 -0.02 -21.73
C HIS A 112 11.28 0.59 -20.94
N THR A 113 11.06 0.90 -19.65
CA THR A 113 12.08 1.43 -18.74
C THR A 113 12.29 0.52 -17.54
N PRO A 114 13.49 0.55 -16.91
CA PRO A 114 13.71 -0.17 -15.66
C PRO A 114 12.73 0.23 -14.55
N ARG A 115 12.22 1.48 -14.57
CA ARG A 115 11.22 1.95 -13.62
C ARG A 115 9.88 1.24 -13.83
N GLU A 116 9.39 1.19 -15.06
CA GLU A 116 8.16 0.47 -15.41
C GLU A 116 8.28 -1.03 -15.09
N GLN A 117 9.45 -1.63 -15.39
CA GLN A 117 9.72 -3.04 -15.09
C GLN A 117 9.57 -3.35 -13.60
N ARG A 118 9.98 -2.44 -12.71
CA ARG A 118 9.84 -2.62 -11.26
C ARG A 118 8.39 -2.53 -10.79
N TYR A 119 7.56 -1.68 -11.40
CA TYR A 119 6.12 -1.65 -11.08
C TYR A 119 5.39 -2.89 -11.62
N ALA A 120 5.77 -3.37 -12.80
CA ALA A 120 5.28 -4.65 -13.34
C ALA A 120 5.65 -5.80 -12.40
N ASP A 121 6.91 -5.87 -11.95
CA ASP A 121 7.38 -6.88 -10.99
C ASP A 121 6.64 -6.80 -9.65
N ALA A 122 6.36 -5.58 -9.14
CA ALA A 122 5.61 -5.40 -7.90
C ALA A 122 4.18 -5.93 -8.01
N GLU A 123 3.45 -5.62 -9.09
CA GLU A 123 2.11 -6.18 -9.32
C GLU A 123 2.15 -7.70 -9.46
N GLN A 124 3.14 -8.24 -10.19
CA GLN A 124 3.30 -9.68 -10.34
C GLN A 124 3.57 -10.36 -9.00
N ALA A 125 4.42 -9.78 -8.16
CA ALA A 125 4.72 -10.30 -6.83
C ALA A 125 3.47 -10.30 -5.92
N ALA A 126 2.68 -9.22 -5.93
CA ALA A 126 1.45 -9.13 -5.15
C ALA A 126 0.39 -10.13 -5.63
N LYS A 127 0.19 -10.25 -6.96
CA LYS A 127 -0.74 -11.24 -7.55
C LYS A 127 -0.35 -12.67 -7.19
N ALA A 128 0.95 -13.00 -7.29
CA ALA A 128 1.46 -14.31 -6.92
C ALA A 128 1.24 -14.60 -5.42
N TRP A 129 1.50 -13.62 -4.55
CA TRP A 129 1.23 -13.75 -3.12
C TRP A 129 -0.26 -13.98 -2.83
N ALA A 130 -1.16 -13.20 -3.43
CA ALA A 130 -2.60 -13.35 -3.24
C ALA A 130 -3.07 -14.75 -3.66
N GLN A 131 -2.62 -15.22 -4.83
CA GLN A 131 -2.91 -16.55 -5.33
C GLN A 131 -2.37 -17.66 -4.41
N GLN A 132 -1.14 -17.53 -3.91
CA GLN A 132 -0.51 -18.55 -3.06
C GLN A 132 -1.08 -18.59 -1.64
N SER A 133 -1.45 -17.43 -1.10
CA SER A 133 -1.92 -17.29 0.29
C SER A 133 -3.44 -17.39 0.42
N GLY A 134 -4.19 -17.29 -0.68
CA GLY A 134 -5.65 -17.19 -0.68
C GLY A 134 -6.17 -15.88 -0.08
N ARG A 135 -5.32 -14.86 0.01
CA ARG A 135 -5.63 -13.55 0.59
C ARG A 135 -6.04 -12.55 -0.48
N GLU A 136 -6.69 -11.47 -0.04
CA GLU A 136 -7.29 -10.51 -0.94
C GLU A 136 -6.27 -9.42 -1.36
N LEU A 137 -6.32 -9.05 -2.63
CA LEU A 137 -5.47 -8.02 -3.22
C LEU A 137 -6.32 -6.96 -3.91
N VAL A 138 -6.02 -5.71 -3.62
CA VAL A 138 -6.53 -4.53 -4.33
C VAL A 138 -5.34 -3.81 -4.96
N ILE A 139 -5.42 -3.51 -6.24
CA ILE A 139 -4.41 -2.72 -6.95
C ILE A 139 -5.06 -1.41 -7.38
N VAL A 140 -4.50 -0.28 -6.93
CA VAL A 140 -4.86 1.05 -7.40
C VAL A 140 -3.75 1.54 -8.33
N ARG A 141 -4.03 1.64 -9.62
CA ARG A 141 -3.09 2.15 -10.62
C ARG A 141 -3.23 3.67 -10.77
N GLN A 142 -2.15 4.40 -10.59
CA GLN A 142 -2.09 5.83 -10.87
C GLN A 142 -1.45 6.12 -12.23
N PRO A 143 -2.08 6.95 -13.06
CA PRO A 143 -1.47 7.38 -14.30
C PRO A 143 -0.14 8.11 -14.02
N PRO A 144 0.90 7.91 -14.86
CA PRO A 144 2.19 8.55 -14.65
C PRO A 144 2.15 10.06 -14.94
N HIS A 145 1.20 10.52 -15.77
CA HIS A 145 1.09 11.91 -16.27
C HIS A 145 -0.38 12.36 -16.21
N GLY A 146 -0.64 13.51 -15.58
CA GLY A 146 -1.95 14.10 -15.33
C GLY A 146 -1.89 15.07 -14.15
N ASP A 147 -2.96 15.82 -13.89
CA ASP A 147 -3.07 16.57 -12.62
C ASP A 147 -3.02 15.53 -11.48
N ALA A 148 -1.96 15.60 -10.68
CA ALA A 148 -1.77 14.66 -9.60
C ALA A 148 -2.94 14.81 -8.62
N ASP A 149 -3.69 13.73 -8.38
CA ASP A 149 -4.66 13.68 -7.29
C ASP A 149 -4.03 14.28 -6.04
N THR A 150 -4.78 15.15 -5.36
CA THR A 150 -4.40 15.57 -4.02
C THR A 150 -4.27 14.32 -3.14
N PRO A 151 -3.39 14.33 -2.11
CA PRO A 151 -3.29 13.22 -1.17
C PRO A 151 -4.64 12.77 -0.60
N GLU A 152 -5.57 13.70 -0.42
CA GLU A 152 -6.93 13.49 0.08
C GLU A 152 -7.81 12.75 -0.94
N GLN A 153 -7.80 13.16 -2.21
CA GLN A 153 -8.54 12.48 -3.30
C GLN A 153 -8.05 11.05 -3.48
N LEU A 154 -6.73 10.87 -3.52
CA LEU A 154 -6.12 9.56 -3.64
C LEU A 154 -6.40 8.68 -2.41
N ALA A 155 -6.43 9.26 -1.21
CA ALA A 155 -6.79 8.54 0.00
C ALA A 155 -8.25 8.04 -0.07
N ALA A 156 -9.18 8.89 -0.51
CA ALA A 156 -10.58 8.50 -0.68
C ALA A 156 -10.74 7.36 -1.69
N LEU A 157 -10.02 7.40 -2.81
CA LEU A 157 -10.00 6.31 -3.79
C LEU A 157 -9.45 5.01 -3.19
N CYS A 158 -8.28 5.07 -2.54
CA CYS A 158 -7.70 3.89 -1.91
C CYS A 158 -8.62 3.29 -0.84
N GLN A 159 -9.28 4.13 -0.03
CA GLN A 159 -10.25 3.69 0.96
C GLN A 159 -11.46 3.01 0.31
N GLN A 160 -12.03 3.63 -0.73
CA GLN A 160 -13.18 3.06 -1.44
C GLN A 160 -12.82 1.71 -2.05
N ALA A 161 -11.69 1.63 -2.75
CA ALA A 161 -11.18 0.40 -3.34
C ALA A 161 -10.91 -0.68 -2.29
N MET A 162 -10.34 -0.31 -1.14
CA MET A 162 -10.05 -1.25 -0.05
C MET A 162 -11.31 -1.89 0.54
N HIS A 163 -12.47 -1.24 0.48
CA HIS A 163 -13.75 -1.79 0.97
C HIS A 163 -14.55 -2.52 -0.10
N GLN A 164 -14.18 -2.41 -1.38
CA GLN A 164 -14.86 -3.13 -2.45
C GLN A 164 -14.62 -4.65 -2.33
N ALA A 165 -15.59 -5.44 -2.78
CA ALA A 165 -15.42 -6.89 -2.87
C ALA A 165 -14.36 -7.22 -3.93
N THR A 166 -13.50 -8.18 -3.63
CA THR A 166 -12.57 -8.74 -4.60
C THR A 166 -13.17 -10.00 -5.19
N ASP A 167 -13.90 -9.89 -6.31
CA ASP A 167 -14.41 -11.06 -7.04
C ASP A 167 -13.21 -11.90 -7.51
N GLY A 168 -13.02 -13.09 -6.93
CA GLY A 168 -11.87 -13.95 -7.23
C GLY A 168 -10.56 -13.54 -6.54
N GLY A 169 -10.61 -12.71 -5.50
CA GLY A 169 -9.46 -12.40 -4.63
C GLY A 169 -8.53 -11.30 -5.14
N VAL A 170 -8.72 -10.77 -6.36
CA VAL A 170 -7.97 -9.62 -6.89
C VAL A 170 -8.92 -8.59 -7.49
N LEU A 171 -8.80 -7.34 -7.05
CA LEU A 171 -9.46 -6.17 -7.63
C LEU A 171 -8.41 -5.23 -8.22
N ILE A 172 -8.63 -4.72 -9.43
CA ILE A 172 -7.78 -3.70 -10.05
C ILE A 172 -8.65 -2.50 -10.38
N THR A 173 -8.28 -1.32 -9.89
CA THR A 173 -8.92 -0.05 -10.20
C THR A 173 -7.87 0.97 -10.64
N THR A 174 -8.30 1.94 -11.44
CA THR A 174 -7.45 3.01 -11.95
C THR A 174 -7.91 4.33 -11.36
N ALA A 175 -6.99 5.15 -10.86
CA ALA A 175 -7.29 6.51 -10.47
C ALA A 175 -7.72 7.30 -11.72
N THR A 176 -8.94 7.83 -11.72
CA THR A 176 -9.45 8.63 -12.82
C THR A 176 -8.75 9.98 -12.85
N ASN A 177 -8.21 10.33 -14.01
CA ASN A 177 -7.81 11.71 -14.30
C ASN A 177 -9.09 12.57 -14.31
N PRO A 178 -9.21 13.66 -13.53
CA PRO A 178 -10.42 14.50 -13.50
C PRO A 178 -10.73 15.22 -14.82
N ALA A 179 -10.03 14.92 -15.91
CA ALA A 179 -10.22 15.52 -17.23
C ALA A 179 -11.32 14.89 -18.11
N ASN A 180 -12.13 13.96 -17.62
CA ASN A 180 -13.29 13.41 -18.36
C ASN A 180 -14.52 13.23 -17.44
N VAL A 181 -15.17 14.34 -17.10
CA VAL A 181 -16.62 14.42 -16.82
C VAL A 181 -17.17 15.64 -17.54
#